data_AF-A0AAN7T7Z6-F1
#
_entry.id   AF-A0AAN7T7Z6-F1
#
_cell.length_a   1.000
_cell.length_b   1.000
_cell.length_c   1.000
_cell.angle_alpha   90.00
_cell.angle_beta   90.00
_cell.angle_gamma   90.00
#
_symmetry.space_group_name_H-M   'P 1'
#
loop_
_entity.id
_entity.type
_entity.pdbx_description
1 polymer ?
#
loop_
_entity_poly.entity_id
_entity_poly.type
_entity_poly.pdbx_seq_one_letter_code
_entity_poly.pdbx_strand_id
1 'polypeptide(L)'
;MDNNSSIAPGDKARLPKTASRMKLTTVSCYRCRLAKAKCTGERPACTLCTARGLLCEYEVTREGVSRIQELQRQLGQANQELELLRWDLAVKTDVIQRFQTGSEQEAIHILARLRVGHSLEEIAAKPVKTGQAL
;
A
#
# COMPACT_ATOMS: atom_id res chain seq x y z
N MET A 1 62.73 44.38 -44.93
CA MET A 1 63.32 43.30 -44.12
C MET A 1 62.61 43.31 -42.79
N ASP A 2 61.71 42.42 -42.37
CA ASP A 2 61.03 41.24 -42.92
C ASP A 2 59.78 41.07 -42.02
N ASN A 3 58.56 41.14 -42.56
CA ASN A 3 57.67 40.00 -42.80
C ASN A 3 57.70 38.87 -41.74
N ASN A 4 56.53 38.55 -41.16
CA ASN A 4 55.84 37.25 -41.33
C ASN A 4 55.21 36.61 -40.06
N SER A 5 53.96 36.14 -40.25
CA SER A 5 53.27 34.98 -39.65
C SER A 5 52.97 34.96 -38.13
N SER A 6 51.68 35.01 -37.73
CA SER A 6 50.71 33.90 -37.72
C SER A 6 51.15 32.71 -36.85
N ILE A 7 50.36 32.40 -35.81
CA ILE A 7 49.82 31.07 -35.43
C ILE A 7 49.21 31.20 -34.01
N ALA A 8 47.88 31.14 -33.92
CA ALA A 8 47.18 30.56 -32.77
C ALA A 8 47.22 29.03 -32.93
N PRO A 9 47.25 28.20 -31.88
CA PRO A 9 45.98 27.80 -31.27
C PRO A 9 46.07 27.35 -29.79
N GLY A 10 44.91 27.29 -29.12
CA GLY A 10 44.83 26.68 -27.81
C GLY A 10 43.43 26.64 -27.23
N ASP A 11 42.42 26.42 -28.07
CA ASP A 11 41.04 26.17 -27.65
C ASP A 11 40.98 24.97 -26.69
N LYS A 12 40.89 25.26 -25.38
CA LYS A 12 40.39 24.29 -24.41
C LYS A 12 38.90 24.15 -24.66
N ALA A 13 38.56 23.27 -25.60
CA ALA A 13 37.20 22.84 -25.87
C ALA A 13 36.52 22.50 -24.54
N ARG A 14 35.65 23.40 -24.08
CA ARG A 14 34.72 23.14 -22.98
C ARG A 14 33.72 22.13 -23.52
N LEU A 15 33.97 20.85 -23.23
CA LEU A 15 33.01 19.79 -23.48
C LEU A 15 31.64 20.21 -22.90
N PRO A 16 30.53 20.07 -23.65
CA PRO A 16 29.22 20.42 -23.14
C PRO A 16 28.88 19.47 -21.99
N LYS A 17 28.88 19.99 -20.77
CA LYS A 17 28.28 19.28 -19.62
C LYS A 17 26.76 19.33 -19.77
N THR A 18 26.21 18.55 -20.68
CA THR A 18 24.85 18.03 -20.53
C THR A 18 24.93 16.91 -19.49
N ALA A 19 25.27 17.27 -18.24
CA ALA A 19 25.05 16.38 -17.12
C ALA A 19 23.53 16.29 -16.97
N SER A 20 22.95 15.29 -17.64
CA SER A 20 21.60 14.82 -17.36
C SER A 20 21.47 14.80 -15.85
N ARG A 21 20.58 15.65 -15.32
CA ARG A 21 20.40 15.85 -13.89
C ARG A 21 20.02 14.49 -13.31
N MET A 22 21.00 13.81 -12.72
CA MET A 22 20.89 12.40 -12.31
C MET A 22 19.65 12.29 -11.42
N LYS A 23 18.65 11.52 -11.85
CA LYS A 23 17.40 11.35 -11.10
C LYS A 23 17.76 10.69 -9.78
N LEU A 24 17.68 11.44 -8.69
CA LEU A 24 17.91 10.90 -7.36
C LEU A 24 16.64 10.16 -6.93
N THR A 25 16.78 8.87 -6.61
CA THR A 25 15.67 8.08 -6.06
C THR A 25 15.38 8.47 -4.62
N THR A 26 14.10 8.42 -4.24
CA THR A 26 13.66 8.58 -2.85
C THR A 26 14.00 7.36 -1.99
N VAL A 27 14.25 6.19 -2.62
CA VAL A 27 14.60 4.94 -1.95
C VAL A 27 15.84 4.33 -2.61
N SER A 28 16.92 4.18 -1.84
CA SER A 28 18.14 3.49 -2.27
C SER A 28 18.01 1.97 -2.12
N CYS A 29 18.65 1.22 -3.03
CA CYS A 29 18.79 -0.23 -2.90
C CYS A 29 19.64 -0.59 -1.66
N TYR A 30 19.53 -1.84 -1.22
CA TYR A 30 20.23 -2.36 -0.03
C TYR A 30 21.74 -2.17 -0.10
N ARG A 31 22.37 -2.50 -1.24
CA ARG A 31 23.83 -2.39 -1.42
C ARG A 31 24.31 -0.94 -1.36
N CYS A 32 23.64 -0.01 -2.04
CA CYS A 32 24.00 1.40 -2.01
C CYS A 32 23.77 2.02 -0.62
N ARG A 33 22.72 1.58 0.10
CA ARG A 33 22.45 1.99 1.48
C ARG A 33 23.58 1.59 2.42
N LEU A 34 24.01 0.33 2.38
CA LEU A 34 25.15 -0.16 3.17
C LEU A 34 26.46 0.57 2.83
N ALA A 35 26.73 0.76 1.54
CA ALA A 35 27.94 1.42 1.06
C ALA A 35 27.91 2.96 1.20
N LYS A 36 26.80 3.55 1.67
CA LYS A 36 26.54 5.00 1.67
C LYS A 36 26.82 5.67 0.32
N ALA A 37 26.56 4.94 -0.77
CA ALA A 37 26.80 5.39 -2.13
C ALA A 37 25.55 5.99 -2.76
N LYS A 38 25.72 6.86 -3.76
CA LYS A 38 24.60 7.40 -4.54
C LYS A 38 23.93 6.25 -5.30
N CYS A 39 22.64 6.05 -5.05
CA CYS A 39 21.80 5.10 -5.78
C CYS A 39 21.03 5.87 -6.85
N THR A 40 21.02 5.34 -8.07
CA THR A 40 20.30 5.92 -9.20
C THR A 40 18.85 5.44 -9.30
N GLY A 41 18.49 4.37 -8.58
CA GLY A 41 17.09 3.98 -8.40
C GLY A 41 16.47 3.12 -9.50
N GLU A 42 17.19 2.86 -10.60
CA GLU A 42 16.63 2.06 -11.70
C GLU A 42 16.37 0.63 -11.26
N ARG A 43 15.30 0.04 -11.81
CA ARG A 43 14.94 -1.37 -11.60
C ARG A 43 15.09 -2.13 -12.91
N PRO A 44 15.51 -3.41 -12.87
CA PRO A 44 15.70 -4.25 -11.69
C PRO A 44 16.99 -4.00 -10.89
N ALA A 45 17.98 -3.31 -11.47
CA ALA A 45 19.23 -2.99 -10.79
C ALA A 45 19.70 -1.55 -11.08
N CYS A 46 20.17 -0.86 -10.04
CA CYS A 46 20.71 0.49 -10.21
C CYS A 46 22.07 0.48 -10.91
N THR A 47 22.41 1.58 -11.58
CA THR A 47 23.65 1.75 -12.34
C THR A 47 24.92 1.31 -11.59
N LEU A 48 25.04 1.65 -10.29
CA LEU A 48 26.21 1.25 -9.48
C LEU A 48 26.29 -0.27 -9.28
N CYS A 49 25.16 -0.92 -8.98
CA CYS A 49 25.13 -2.36 -8.76
C CYS A 49 25.38 -3.12 -10.07
N THR A 50 24.80 -2.66 -11.18
CA THR A 50 25.04 -3.21 -12.52
C THR A 50 26.51 -3.13 -12.89
N ALA A 51 27.14 -1.95 -12.73
CA ALA A 51 28.55 -1.75 -13.05
C ALA A 51 29.50 -2.61 -12.19
N ARG A 52 29.09 -2.96 -10.97
CA ARG A 52 29.89 -3.76 -10.03
C ARG A 52 29.51 -5.25 -10.00
N GLY A 53 28.55 -5.68 -10.82
CA GLY A 53 28.04 -7.05 -10.79
C GLY A 53 27.44 -7.45 -9.42
N LEU A 54 26.90 -6.50 -8.67
CA LEU A 54 26.31 -6.74 -7.35
C LEU A 54 24.82 -7.08 -7.45
N LEU A 55 24.37 -8.02 -6.63
CA LEU A 55 22.95 -8.29 -6.44
C LEU A 55 22.25 -7.05 -5.88
N CYS A 56 21.39 -6.43 -6.70
CA CYS A 56 20.67 -5.20 -6.38
C CYS A 56 19.27 -5.53 -5.87
N GLU A 57 19.04 -5.30 -4.58
CA GLU A 57 17.75 -5.58 -3.95
C GLU A 57 17.13 -4.32 -3.38
N TYR A 58 15.83 -4.17 -3.61
CA TYR A 58 15.00 -3.12 -3.04
C TYR A 58 13.96 -3.75 -2.11
N GLU A 59 13.86 -3.22 -0.91
CA GLU A 59 12.93 -3.69 0.13
C GLU A 59 11.45 -3.43 -0.23
N VAL A 60 11.19 -2.36 -0.99
CA VAL A 60 9.87 -2.05 -1.55
C VAL A 60 9.93 -2.34 -3.03
N THR A 61 9.00 -3.15 -3.54
CA THR A 61 8.92 -3.52 -4.96
C THR A 61 8.40 -2.40 -5.84
N ARG A 62 7.50 -1.56 -5.32
CA ARG A 62 6.96 -0.38 -6.03
C ARG A 62 8.01 0.73 -6.13
N GLU A 63 8.15 1.31 -7.31
CA GLU A 63 8.98 2.50 -7.54
C GLU A 63 8.38 3.74 -6.89
N GLY A 64 9.23 4.62 -6.36
CA GLY A 64 8.82 5.91 -5.78
C GLY A 64 8.12 5.85 -4.41
N VAL A 65 7.74 4.67 -3.93
CA VAL A 65 7.03 4.50 -2.64
C VAL A 65 8.04 4.22 -1.52
N SER A 66 7.97 5.00 -0.44
CA SER A 66 8.79 4.77 0.75
C SER A 66 8.29 3.56 1.55
N ARG A 67 9.17 2.98 2.37
CA ARG A 67 8.78 1.86 3.26
C ARG A 67 7.63 2.23 4.19
N ILE A 68 7.66 3.45 4.74
CA ILE A 68 6.62 3.96 5.65
C ILE A 68 5.29 4.08 4.91
N GLN A 69 5.28 4.62 3.68
CA GLN A 69 4.06 4.74 2.89
C GLN A 69 3.44 3.38 2.56
N GLU A 70 4.26 2.39 2.19
CA GLU A 70 3.77 1.04 1.91
C GLU A 70 3.20 0.36 3.17
N LEU A 71 3.87 0.52 4.32
CA LEU A 71 3.38 0.00 5.60
C LEU A 71 2.08 0.68 6.04
N GLN A 72 1.98 2.01 5.91
CA GLN A 72 0.75 2.75 6.20
C GLN A 72 -0.41 2.28 5.33
N ARG A 73 -0.15 2.03 4.03
CA ARG A 73 -1.15 1.48 3.11
C ARG A 73 -1.62 0.10 3.55
N GLN A 74 -0.69 -0.80 3.90
CA GLN A 74 -1.01 -2.15 4.37
C GLN A 74 -1.81 -2.11 5.67
N LEU A 75 -1.39 -1.27 6.63
CA LEU A 75 -2.10 -1.09 7.89
C LEU A 75 -3.53 -0.57 7.66
N GLY A 76 -3.71 0.41 6.77
CA GLY A 76 -5.02 0.93 6.40
C GLY A 76 -5.93 -0.15 5.82
N GLN A 77 -5.39 -1.01 4.95
CA GLN A 77 -6.13 -2.14 4.39
C GLN A 77 -6.52 -3.17 5.45
N ALA A 78 -5.57 -3.57 6.30
CA ALA A 78 -5.82 -4.53 7.36
C ALA A 78 -6.87 -4.00 8.35
N ASN A 79 -6.80 -2.72 8.72
CA ASN A 79 -7.79 -2.09 9.60
C ASN A 79 -9.19 -2.09 8.96
N GLN A 80 -9.30 -1.79 7.66
CA GLN A 80 -10.58 -1.82 6.96
C GLN A 80 -11.18 -3.24 6.93
N GLU A 81 -10.35 -4.25 6.66
CA GLU A 81 -10.77 -5.65 6.67
C GLU A 81 -11.24 -6.10 8.06
N LEU A 82 -10.51 -5.71 9.11
CA LEU A 82 -10.90 -6.01 10.49
C LEU A 82 -12.26 -5.39 10.86
N GLU A 83 -12.53 -4.16 10.44
CA GLU A 83 -13.82 -3.52 10.71
C GLU A 83 -14.98 -4.25 10.01
N LEU A 84 -14.79 -4.72 8.77
CA LEU A 84 -15.80 -5.51 8.05
C LEU A 84 -16.05 -6.86 8.73
N LEU A 85 -14.99 -7.58 9.12
CA LEU A 85 -15.12 -8.86 9.81
C LEU A 85 -15.77 -8.71 11.18
N ARG A 86 -15.41 -7.66 11.92
CA ARG A 86 -16.00 -7.36 13.23
C ARG A 86 -17.49 -7.04 13.10
N TRP A 87 -17.89 -6.31 12.06
CA TRP A 87 -19.30 -6.03 11.79
C TRP A 87 -20.09 -7.31 11.48
N ASP A 88 -19.59 -8.14 10.57
CA ASP A 88 -20.22 -9.42 10.21
C ASP A 88 -20.36 -10.35 11.43
N LEU A 89 -19.30 -10.46 12.25
CA LEU A 89 -19.35 -11.22 13.50
C LEU A 89 -20.37 -10.64 14.49
N ALA A 90 -20.46 -9.31 14.63
CA ALA A 90 -21.42 -8.68 15.51
C ALA A 90 -22.86 -8.98 15.09
N VAL A 91 -23.17 -8.89 13.79
CA VAL A 91 -24.49 -9.23 13.23
C VAL A 91 -24.84 -10.69 13.49
N LYS A 92 -23.93 -11.62 13.19
CA LYS A 92 -24.14 -13.06 13.44
C LYS A 92 -24.35 -13.36 14.91
N THR A 93 -23.54 -12.74 15.77
CA THR A 93 -23.61 -12.95 17.23
C THR A 93 -24.91 -12.43 17.81
N ASP A 94 -25.39 -11.26 17.38
CA ASP A 94 -26.68 -10.70 17.82
C ASP A 94 -27.84 -11.64 17.51
N VAL A 95 -27.91 -12.18 16.28
CA VAL A 95 -28.98 -13.13 15.91
C VAL A 95 -28.92 -14.40 16.76
N ILE A 96 -27.73 -14.97 16.96
CA ILE A 96 -27.55 -16.15 17.81
C ILE A 96 -27.96 -15.84 19.26
N GLN A 97 -27.57 -14.69 19.79
CA GLN A 97 -27.91 -14.27 21.13
C GLN A 97 -29.44 -14.16 21.30
N ARG A 98 -30.15 -13.56 20.34
CA ARG A 98 -31.63 -13.48 20.37
C ARG A 98 -32.28 -14.86 20.38
N PHE A 99 -31.71 -15.85 19.69
CA PHE A 99 -32.18 -17.24 19.79
C PHE A 99 -31.94 -17.87 21.16
N GLN A 100 -30.81 -17.54 21.80
CA GLN A 100 -30.42 -18.12 23.09
C GLN A 100 -31.13 -17.48 24.29
N THR A 101 -31.38 -16.17 24.22
CA THR A 101 -31.88 -15.38 25.36
C THR A 101 -33.28 -14.82 25.14
N GLY A 102 -33.78 -14.82 23.91
CA GLY A 102 -35.10 -14.30 23.55
C GLY A 102 -36.24 -15.25 23.92
N SER A 103 -37.46 -14.76 23.78
CA SER A 103 -38.67 -15.57 23.97
C SER A 103 -38.88 -16.57 22.83
N GLU A 104 -39.66 -17.63 23.06
CA GLU A 104 -40.01 -18.59 22.01
C GLU A 104 -40.71 -17.91 20.81
N GLN A 105 -41.58 -16.94 21.09
CA GLN A 105 -42.27 -16.13 20.06
C GLN A 105 -41.28 -15.33 19.21
N GLU A 106 -40.26 -14.74 19.84
CA GLU A 106 -39.19 -14.02 19.15
C GLU A 106 -38.37 -14.97 18.27
N ALA A 107 -37.97 -16.14 18.79
CA ALA A 107 -37.24 -17.14 18.04
C ALA A 107 -38.02 -17.64 16.82
N ILE A 108 -39.31 -17.92 16.96
CA ILE A 108 -40.20 -18.32 15.85
C ILE A 108 -40.25 -17.23 14.78
N HIS A 109 -40.39 -15.97 15.18
CA HIS A 109 -40.44 -14.85 14.24
C HIS A 109 -39.11 -14.67 13.49
N ILE A 110 -37.97 -14.79 14.18
CA ILE A 110 -36.64 -14.74 13.52
C ILE A 110 -36.48 -15.91 12.53
N LEU A 111 -36.86 -17.14 12.92
CA LEU A 111 -36.84 -18.30 12.03
C LEU A 111 -37.73 -18.12 10.80
N ALA A 112 -38.92 -17.54 10.96
CA ALA A 112 -39.82 -17.26 9.85
C ALA A 112 -39.17 -16.30 8.84
N ARG A 113 -38.52 -15.23 9.33
CA ARG A 113 -37.81 -14.28 8.46
C ARG A 113 -36.64 -14.93 7.73
N LEU A 114 -35.85 -15.77 8.41
CA LEU A 114 -34.77 -16.53 7.78
C LEU A 114 -35.28 -17.45 6.67
N ARG A 115 -36.40 -18.16 6.90
CA ARG A 115 -36.99 -19.07 5.90
C ARG A 115 -37.48 -18.37 4.64
N VAL A 116 -37.90 -17.11 4.75
CA VAL A 116 -38.33 -16.29 3.61
C VAL A 116 -37.13 -15.63 2.90
N GLY A 117 -35.92 -15.76 3.44
CA GLY A 117 -34.68 -15.32 2.81
C GLY A 117 -34.15 -13.97 3.29
N HIS A 118 -34.64 -13.45 4.42
CA HIS A 118 -34.05 -12.24 5.01
C HIS A 118 -32.59 -12.46 5.42
N SER A 119 -31.75 -11.46 5.16
CA SER A 119 -30.35 -11.51 5.59
C SER A 119 -30.24 -11.36 7.10
N LEU A 120 -29.12 -11.83 7.67
CA LEU A 120 -28.84 -11.65 9.09
C LEU A 120 -28.75 -10.16 9.47
N GLU A 121 -28.27 -9.32 8.55
CA GLU A 121 -28.20 -7.87 8.73
C GLU A 121 -29.60 -7.25 8.88
N GLU A 122 -30.55 -7.64 8.03
CA GLU A 122 -31.93 -7.17 8.11
C GLU A 122 -32.62 -7.65 9.39
N ILE A 123 -32.28 -8.85 9.85
CA ILE A 123 -32.80 -9.43 11.10
C ILE A 123 -32.24 -8.69 12.31
N ALA A 124 -30.92 -8.46 12.35
CA ALA A 124 -30.24 -7.74 13.41
C ALA A 124 -30.72 -6.27 13.50
N ALA A 125 -30.91 -5.59 12.38
CA ALA A 125 -31.29 -4.17 12.32
C ALA A 125 -32.71 -3.86 12.84
N LYS A 126 -33.63 -4.84 12.83
CA LYS A 126 -35.02 -4.64 13.27
C LYS A 126 -35.30 -5.54 14.48
N PRO A 127 -35.22 -5.01 15.73
CA PRO A 127 -35.64 -5.76 16.89
C PRO A 127 -37.12 -6.15 16.74
N VAL A 128 -37.44 -7.40 17.06
CA VAL A 128 -38.81 -7.89 17.02
C VAL A 128 -39.60 -7.11 18.08
N LYS A 129 -40.58 -6.31 17.65
CA LYS A 129 -41.51 -5.68 18.59
C LYS A 129 -42.45 -6.77 19.10
N THR A 130 -42.12 -7.36 20.24
CA THR A 130 -43.09 -8.15 21.01
C THR A 130 -44.18 -7.22 21.49
N GLY A 131 -45.35 -7.31 20.86
CA GLY A 131 -46.56 -6.64 21.32
C GLY A 131 -46.93 -7.11 22.72
N GLN A 132 -47.32 -6.16 23.57
CA GLN A 132 -47.77 -6.34 24.95
C GLN A 132 -48.75 -7.51 25.10
N ALA A 133 -48.46 -8.38 26.08
CA ALA A 133 -49.50 -9.23 26.66
C ALA A 133 -50.48 -8.34 27.43
N LEU A 134 -51.77 -8.47 27.10
CA LEU A 134 -52.91 -8.01 27.91
C LEU A 134 -53.07 -8.91 29.14
#